data_AF-A0A5K1K005-F1
#
_entry.id   AF-A0A5K1K005-F1
#
_cell.length_a   1.000
_cell.length_b   1.000
_cell.length_c   1.000
_cell.angle_alpha   90.00
_cell.angle_beta   90.00
_cell.angle_gamma   90.00
#
_symmetry.space_group_name_H-M   'P 1'
#
loop_
_entity.id
_entity.type
_entity.pdbx_description
1 polymer ?
#
loop_
_entity_poly.entity_id
_entity_poly.type
_entity_poly.pdbx_seq_one_letter_code
_entity_poly.pdbx_strand_id
1 'polypeptide(L)'
;MSTYTNSAALSSHTPTQPNLWYRIREFIKEPAAEFLGVMILVLFGNGAACQTQLSGNKTVSGTSYGDALSTNFGFAVGLGLGGWLAGLTSKGHINPAVTIAMATFRRKDFPWRKVPGYILGQVLGGLCGAGIVYANYIHAIDLVEGGRHIRT
;
A
#
# COMPACT_ATOMS: atom_id res chain seq x y z
N MET A 1 -19.16 52.37 35.27
CA MET A 1 -19.41 51.20 36.14
C MET A 1 -18.89 49.98 35.39
N SER A 2 -17.77 49.43 35.85
CA SER A 2 -17.08 48.27 35.29
C SER A 2 -17.83 46.99 35.65
N THR A 3 -18.07 46.12 34.67
CA THR A 3 -18.41 44.71 34.91
C THR A 3 -17.65 43.83 33.94
N TYR A 4 -16.42 43.49 34.34
CA TYR A 4 -15.74 42.27 33.93
C TYR A 4 -16.32 41.13 34.78
N THR A 5 -16.90 40.10 34.16
CA THR A 5 -16.95 38.77 34.78
C THR A 5 -16.86 37.66 33.74
N ASN A 6 -15.70 37.01 33.75
CA ASN A 6 -15.50 35.56 33.56
C ASN A 6 -15.64 34.96 32.15
N SER A 7 -14.57 35.06 31.35
CA SER A 7 -14.25 34.07 30.29
C SER A 7 -13.03 33.20 30.63
N ALA A 8 -12.52 33.25 31.86
CA ALA A 8 -11.28 32.56 32.26
C ALA A 8 -11.48 31.12 32.80
N ALA A 9 -12.63 30.48 32.59
CA ALA A 9 -12.96 29.19 33.21
C ALA A 9 -13.22 28.02 32.23
N LEU A 10 -12.94 28.18 30.93
CA LEU A 10 -12.86 27.03 30.01
C LEU A 10 -11.45 26.45 30.07
N SER A 11 -11.25 25.62 31.10
CA SER A 11 -10.05 24.81 31.34
C SER A 11 -9.44 24.29 30.03
N SER A 12 -8.29 24.84 29.65
CA SER A 12 -7.43 24.26 28.65
C SER A 12 -6.85 22.98 29.22
N HIS A 13 -7.56 21.87 29.05
CA HIS A 13 -6.95 20.55 29.07
C HIS A 13 -5.90 20.54 27.95
N THR A 14 -4.71 21.02 28.28
CA THR A 14 -3.52 20.81 27.48
C THR A 14 -3.32 19.30 27.45
N PRO A 15 -3.37 18.64 26.29
CA PRO A 15 -3.13 17.21 26.24
C PRO A 15 -1.74 16.98 26.85
N THR A 16 -1.71 16.11 27.86
CA THR A 16 -0.49 15.66 28.53
C THR A 16 0.57 15.32 27.50
N GLN A 17 1.81 15.79 27.72
CA GLN A 17 2.97 15.49 26.87
C GLN A 17 2.94 14.02 26.40
N PRO A 18 2.93 13.74 25.09
CA PRO A 18 2.71 12.39 24.59
C PRO A 18 3.85 11.46 25.04
N ASN A 19 3.48 10.34 25.65
CA ASN A 19 4.44 9.30 26.03
C ASN A 19 5.14 8.73 24.79
N LEU A 20 6.31 8.12 24.99
CA LEU A 20 7.13 7.58 23.89
C LEU A 20 6.36 6.58 23.01
N TRP A 21 5.49 5.78 23.64
CA TRP A 21 4.63 4.81 22.97
C TRP A 21 3.68 5.44 21.95
N TYR A 22 3.05 6.57 22.30
CA TYR A 22 2.20 7.30 21.38
C TYR A 22 2.96 7.76 20.14
N ARG A 23 4.17 8.33 20.32
CA ARG A 23 5.01 8.82 19.22
C ARG A 23 5.46 7.70 18.28
N ILE A 24 5.83 6.54 18.82
CA ILE A 24 6.21 5.35 18.04
C ILE A 24 5.01 4.85 17.23
N ARG A 25 3.83 4.73 17.86
CA ARG A 25 2.60 4.31 17.15
C ARG A 25 2.26 5.27 16.02
N GLU A 26 2.36 6.58 16.25
CA GLU A 26 2.13 7.60 15.23
C GLU A 26 3.08 7.42 14.04
N PHE A 27 4.35 7.11 14.30
CA PHE A 27 5.37 6.94 13.27
C PHE A 27 5.22 5.64 12.46
N ILE A 28 4.68 4.57 13.05
CA ILE A 28 4.50 3.28 12.38
C ILE A 28 3.17 3.21 11.62
N LYS A 29 2.14 3.91 12.10
CA LYS A 29 0.80 3.93 11.48
C LYS A 29 0.82 4.29 10.00
N GLU A 30 1.56 5.35 9.65
CA GLU A 30 1.64 5.84 8.27
C GLU A 30 2.32 4.81 7.34
N PRO A 31 3.53 4.29 7.63
CA PRO A 31 4.14 3.19 6.87
C PRO A 31 3.30 1.92 6.79
N ALA A 32 2.58 1.56 7.87
CA ALA A 32 1.73 0.37 7.87
C ALA A 32 0.52 0.50 6.94
N ALA A 33 -0.05 1.70 6.85
CA ALA A 33 -1.13 1.98 5.90
C ALA A 33 -0.63 1.95 4.45
N GLU A 34 0.57 2.49 4.19
CA GLU A 34 1.24 2.40 2.88
C GLU A 34 1.58 0.95 2.51
N PHE A 35 2.02 0.14 3.47
CA PHE A 35 2.24 -1.30 3.30
C PHE A 35 0.97 -2.01 2.84
N LEU A 36 -0.16 -1.80 3.53
CA LEU A 36 -1.43 -2.43 3.17
C LEU A 36 -1.95 -1.93 1.81
N GLY A 37 -1.80 -0.63 1.53
CA GLY A 37 -2.19 -0.05 0.25
C GLY A 37 -1.43 -0.66 -0.93
N VAL A 38 -0.10 -0.79 -0.82
CA VAL A 38 0.71 -1.41 -1.88
C VAL A 38 0.47 -2.92 -1.97
N MET A 39 0.26 -3.60 -0.85
CA MET A 39 -0.08 -5.03 -0.86
C MET A 39 -1.36 -5.28 -1.68
N ILE A 40 -2.41 -4.47 -1.47
CA ILE A 40 -3.67 -4.58 -2.22
C ILE A 40 -3.46 -4.25 -3.70
N LEU A 41 -2.71 -3.19 -4.01
CA LEU A 41 -2.35 -2.85 -5.38
C LEU A 41 -1.71 -4.05 -6.11
N VAL A 42 -0.75 -4.72 -5.48
CA VAL A 42 -0.05 -5.87 -6.06
C VAL A 42 -0.95 -7.11 -6.14
N LEU A 43 -1.79 -7.38 -5.13
CA LEU A 43 -2.71 -8.51 -5.15
C LEU A 43 -3.65 -8.46 -6.36
N PHE A 44 -4.28 -7.31 -6.61
CA PHE A 44 -5.22 -7.18 -7.72
C PHE A 44 -4.52 -7.00 -9.07
N GLY A 45 -3.49 -6.14 -9.14
CA GLY A 45 -2.77 -5.89 -10.40
C GLY A 45 -2.00 -7.12 -10.87
N ASN A 46 -1.09 -7.64 -10.04
CA ASN A 46 -0.28 -8.79 -10.40
C ASN A 46 -1.10 -10.09 -10.42
N GLY A 47 -2.16 -10.20 -9.59
CA GLY A 47 -3.09 -11.33 -9.67
C GLY A 47 -3.82 -11.40 -11.01
N ALA A 48 -4.36 -10.27 -11.49
CA ALA A 48 -4.99 -10.20 -12.81
C ALA A 48 -3.98 -10.50 -13.93
N ALA A 49 -2.76 -9.98 -13.85
CA ALA A 49 -1.70 -10.29 -14.81
C ALA A 49 -1.30 -11.78 -14.80
N CYS A 50 -1.16 -12.40 -13.63
CA CYS A 50 -0.90 -13.83 -13.53
C CYS A 50 -2.04 -14.65 -14.15
N GLN A 51 -3.30 -14.29 -13.91
CA GLN A 51 -4.44 -14.98 -14.49
C GLN A 51 -4.43 -14.93 -16.03
N THR A 52 -4.19 -13.77 -16.63
CA THR A 52 -4.20 -13.62 -18.09
C THR A 52 -3.03 -14.36 -18.75
N GLN A 53 -1.84 -14.28 -18.15
CA GLN A 53 -0.65 -14.91 -18.70
C GLN A 53 -0.64 -16.43 -18.52
N LEU A 54 -1.00 -16.94 -17.33
CA LEU A 54 -0.94 -18.37 -17.02
C LEU A 54 -2.06 -19.15 -17.70
N SER A 55 -3.28 -18.58 -17.78
CA SER A 55 -4.40 -19.25 -18.44
C SER A 55 -4.22 -19.38 -19.95
N GLY A 56 -3.33 -18.60 -20.57
CA GLY A 56 -2.96 -18.76 -21.97
C GLY A 56 -2.22 -20.07 -22.28
N ASN A 57 -1.67 -20.75 -21.27
CA ASN A 57 -1.03 -22.05 -21.43
C ASN A 57 -2.07 -23.19 -21.29
N LYS A 58 -2.19 -24.02 -22.33
CA LYS A 58 -3.14 -25.15 -22.38
C LYS A 58 -2.91 -26.21 -21.29
N THR A 59 -1.70 -26.29 -20.73
CA THR A 59 -1.39 -27.17 -19.60
C THR A 59 -1.99 -26.67 -18.29
N VAL A 60 -2.22 -25.36 -18.16
CA VAL A 60 -2.82 -24.73 -16.98
C VAL A 60 -4.34 -24.66 -17.11
N SER A 61 -4.86 -24.31 -18.29
CA SER A 61 -6.28 -24.14 -18.54
C SER A 61 -6.64 -24.55 -19.97
N GLY A 62 -7.77 -25.24 -20.15
CA GLY A 62 -8.28 -25.59 -21.48
C GLY A 62 -8.71 -24.38 -22.33
N THR A 63 -8.96 -23.24 -21.67
CA THR A 63 -9.35 -21.97 -22.30
C THR A 63 -8.59 -20.80 -21.68
N SER A 64 -8.17 -19.85 -22.51
CA SER A 64 -7.54 -18.61 -22.03
C SER A 64 -8.57 -17.72 -21.32
N TYR A 65 -8.20 -17.19 -20.16
CA TYR A 65 -9.05 -16.36 -19.32
C TYR A 65 -8.45 -14.98 -19.12
N GLY A 66 -9.23 -13.97 -19.48
CA GLY A 66 -8.85 -12.56 -19.36
C GLY A 66 -7.95 -12.07 -20.48
N ASP A 67 -7.83 -10.75 -20.56
CA ASP A 67 -7.17 -10.01 -21.61
C ASP A 67 -6.46 -8.77 -21.04
N ALA A 68 -5.85 -7.97 -21.93
CA ALA A 68 -5.19 -6.73 -21.54
C ALA A 68 -6.13 -5.77 -20.78
N LEU A 69 -7.42 -5.73 -21.15
CA LEU A 69 -8.42 -4.92 -20.48
C LEU A 69 -8.62 -5.37 -19.03
N SER A 70 -8.81 -6.67 -18.79
CA SER A 70 -8.98 -7.23 -17.45
C SER A 70 -7.75 -6.99 -16.56
N THR A 71 -6.54 -7.05 -17.15
CA THR A 71 -5.29 -6.78 -16.43
C THR A 71 -5.22 -5.31 -16.02
N ASN A 72 -5.47 -4.40 -16.97
CA ASN A 72 -5.50 -2.95 -16.70
C ASN A 72 -6.56 -2.59 -15.66
N PHE A 73 -7.74 -3.23 -15.72
CA PHE A 73 -8.80 -3.03 -14.75
C PHE A 73 -8.41 -3.55 -13.36
N GLY A 74 -7.73 -4.70 -13.28
CA GLY A 74 -7.16 -5.22 -12.03
C GLY A 74 -6.20 -4.23 -11.37
N PHE A 75 -5.29 -3.63 -12.16
CA PHE A 75 -4.41 -2.56 -11.66
C PHE A 75 -5.19 -1.31 -11.23
N ALA A 76 -6.20 -0.89 -11.99
CA ALA A 76 -7.01 0.29 -11.66
C ALA A 76 -7.79 0.09 -10.34
N VAL A 77 -8.41 -1.08 -10.16
CA VAL A 77 -9.12 -1.44 -8.93
C VAL A 77 -8.14 -1.56 -7.76
N GLY A 78 -7.00 -2.23 -7.95
CA GLY A 78 -5.96 -2.34 -6.94
C GLY A 78 -5.44 -0.98 -6.48
N LEU A 79 -5.20 -0.07 -7.42
CA LEU A 79 -4.79 1.31 -7.14
C LEU A 79 -5.87 2.09 -6.40
N GLY A 80 -7.12 1.99 -6.85
CA GLY A 80 -8.25 2.67 -6.22
C GLY A 80 -8.50 2.21 -4.78
N LEU A 81 -8.56 0.90 -4.55
CA LEU A 81 -8.78 0.31 -3.22
C LEU A 81 -7.58 0.51 -2.31
N GLY A 82 -6.37 0.25 -2.80
CA GLY A 82 -5.13 0.42 -2.06
C GLY A 82 -4.89 1.88 -1.66
N GLY A 83 -5.13 2.81 -2.59
CA GLY A 83 -5.04 4.24 -2.35
C GLY A 83 -6.09 4.75 -1.37
N TRP A 84 -7.33 4.28 -1.49
CA TRP A 84 -8.40 4.61 -0.53
C TRP A 84 -8.03 4.18 0.88
N LEU A 85 -7.62 2.91 1.06
CA LEU A 85 -7.27 2.37 2.37
C LEU A 85 -6.04 3.06 2.97
N ALA A 86 -5.00 3.26 2.17
CA ALA A 86 -3.82 4.00 2.62
C ALA A 86 -4.18 5.44 2.99
N GLY A 87 -5.07 6.09 2.24
CA GLY A 87 -5.51 7.48 2.47
C GLY A 87 -6.32 7.70 3.75
N LEU A 88 -6.87 6.65 4.38
CA LEU A 88 -7.57 6.77 5.67
C LEU A 88 -6.63 7.10 6.84
N THR A 89 -5.36 6.69 6.75
CA THR A 89 -4.38 6.84 7.84
C THR A 89 -3.13 7.59 7.39
N SER A 90 -2.64 7.30 6.19
CA SER A 90 -1.53 7.99 5.54
C SER A 90 -2.05 9.02 4.53
N LYS A 91 -1.14 9.61 3.75
CA LYS A 91 -1.48 10.49 2.63
C LYS A 91 -1.83 9.71 1.34
N GLY A 92 -1.78 8.38 1.39
CA GLY A 92 -2.17 7.51 0.28
C GLY A 92 -1.20 7.60 -0.90
N HIS A 93 0.10 7.62 -0.65
CA HIS A 93 1.09 7.75 -1.71
C HIS A 93 1.18 6.48 -2.56
N ILE A 94 1.18 5.31 -1.91
CA ILE A 94 1.22 3.94 -2.47
C ILE A 94 2.26 3.73 -3.58
N ASN A 95 3.27 4.60 -3.62
CA ASN A 95 4.27 4.68 -4.67
C ASN A 95 5.46 5.52 -4.17
N PRO A 96 6.70 4.98 -4.22
CA PRO A 96 7.91 5.71 -3.85
C PRO A 96 8.09 7.01 -4.63
N ALA A 97 7.78 7.04 -5.93
CA ALA A 97 7.91 8.23 -6.76
C ALA A 97 6.96 9.35 -6.30
N VAL A 98 5.73 8.99 -5.92
CA VAL A 98 4.74 9.95 -5.38
C VAL A 98 5.21 10.47 -4.02
N THR A 99 5.76 9.60 -3.16
CA THR A 99 6.35 10.00 -1.88
C THR A 99 7.46 11.03 -2.06
N ILE A 100 8.37 10.81 -3.01
CA ILE A 100 9.48 11.71 -3.31
C ILE A 100 8.97 13.02 -3.92
N ALA A 101 8.02 12.96 -4.84
CA ALA A 101 7.39 14.15 -5.42
C ALA A 101 6.72 15.02 -4.35
N MET A 102 5.98 14.41 -3.42
CA MET A 102 5.34 15.13 -2.31
C MET A 102 6.37 15.74 -1.35
N ALA A 103 7.47 15.03 -1.05
CA ALA A 103 8.56 15.59 -0.24
C ALA A 103 9.28 16.76 -0.92
N THR A 104 9.31 16.77 -2.26
CA THR A 104 10.01 17.78 -3.06
C THR A 104 9.15 19.03 -3.27
N PHE A 105 7.93 18.87 -3.77
CA PHE A 105 7.05 19.97 -4.13
C PHE A 105 6.19 20.49 -2.96
N ARG A 106 5.93 19.65 -1.94
CA ARG A 106 5.10 19.99 -0.78
C ARG A 106 5.82 19.76 0.54
N ARG A 107 7.05 20.27 0.63
CA ARG A 107 7.94 20.10 1.80
C ARG A 107 7.34 20.53 3.14
N LYS A 108 6.41 21.50 3.13
CA LYS A 108 5.67 21.94 4.34
C LYS A 108 4.66 20.90 4.82
N ASP A 109 4.05 20.16 3.90
CA ASP A 109 3.02 19.15 4.20
C ASP A 109 3.62 17.76 4.44
N PHE A 110 4.81 17.48 3.89
CA PHE A 110 5.47 16.20 3.99
C PHE A 110 7.00 16.35 4.19
N PRO A 111 7.50 16.18 5.42
CA PRO A 111 8.92 16.31 5.72
C PRO A 111 9.72 15.11 5.20
N TRP A 112 10.92 15.39 4.67
CA TRP A 112 11.86 14.38 4.14
C TRP A 112 12.21 13.24 5.10
N ARG A 113 12.12 13.48 6.42
CA ARG A 113 12.35 12.46 7.45
C ARG A 113 11.37 11.29 7.39
N LYS A 114 10.18 11.48 6.82
CA LYS A 114 9.16 10.43 6.69
C LYS A 114 9.35 9.55 5.43
N VAL A 115 10.08 10.05 4.44
CA VAL A 115 10.27 9.37 3.13
C VAL A 115 10.80 7.94 3.29
N PRO A 116 11.86 7.66 4.08
CA PRO A 116 12.39 6.31 4.19
C PRO A 116 11.38 5.33 4.80
N GLY A 117 10.58 5.77 5.77
CA GLY A 117 9.54 4.93 6.38
C GLY A 117 8.43 4.57 5.40
N TYR A 118 8.00 5.52 4.57
CA TYR A 118 7.02 5.28 3.52
C TYR A 118 7.55 4.32 2.45
N ILE A 119 8.77 4.54 1.95
CA ILE A 119 9.37 3.68 0.94
C ILE A 119 9.54 2.25 1.49
N LEU A 120 9.99 2.11 2.73
CA LEU A 120 10.12 0.79 3.36
C LEU A 120 8.76 0.08 3.48
N GLY A 121 7.72 0.80 3.92
CA GLY A 121 6.35 0.25 3.97
C GLY A 121 5.86 -0.17 2.58
N GLN A 122 6.06 0.66 1.56
CA GLN A 122 5.67 0.40 0.18
C GLN A 122 6.41 -0.82 -0.40
N VAL A 123 7.73 -0.92 -0.23
CA VAL A 123 8.53 -2.04 -0.72
C VAL A 123 8.16 -3.34 -0.01
N LEU A 124 8.02 -3.33 1.32
CA LEU A 124 7.59 -4.50 2.06
C LEU A 124 6.16 -4.93 1.69
N GLY A 125 5.26 -3.97 1.48
CA GLY A 125 3.89 -4.23 1.04
C GLY A 125 3.84 -4.89 -0.32
N GLY A 126 4.65 -4.39 -1.26
CA GLY A 126 4.80 -4.99 -2.58
C GLY A 126 5.40 -6.39 -2.53
N LEU A 127 6.42 -6.61 -1.70
CA LEU A 127 7.04 -7.92 -1.51
C LEU A 127 6.05 -8.93 -0.93
N CYS A 128 5.29 -8.55 0.11
CA CYS A 128 4.26 -9.42 0.70
C CYS A 128 3.13 -9.70 -0.30
N GLY A 129 2.64 -8.69 -1.01
CA GLY A 129 1.63 -8.87 -2.04
C GLY A 129 2.09 -9.81 -3.15
N ALA A 130 3.32 -9.63 -3.64
CA ALA A 130 3.91 -10.50 -4.66
C ALA A 130 4.08 -11.93 -4.14
N GLY A 131 4.52 -12.10 -2.88
CA GLY A 131 4.65 -13.41 -2.23
C GLY A 131 3.32 -14.15 -2.13
N ILE A 132 2.23 -13.44 -1.80
CA ILE A 132 0.88 -14.03 -1.74
C ILE A 132 0.42 -14.44 -3.15
N VAL A 133 0.59 -13.57 -4.16
CA VAL A 133 0.24 -13.91 -5.55
C VAL A 133 1.05 -15.11 -6.03
N TYR A 134 2.36 -15.14 -5.76
CA TYR A 134 3.22 -16.26 -6.10
C TYR A 134 2.76 -17.57 -5.43
N ALA A 135 2.47 -17.53 -4.13
CA ALA A 135 1.96 -18.69 -3.41
C ALA A 135 0.62 -19.19 -3.99
N ASN A 136 -0.26 -18.28 -4.40
CA ASN A 136 -1.53 -18.61 -5.03
C ASN A 136 -1.37 -19.28 -6.41
N TYR A 137 -0.38 -18.85 -7.18
CA TYR A 137 -0.15 -19.34 -8.55
C TYR A 137 0.99 -20.37 -8.67
N ILE A 138 1.61 -20.81 -7.58
CA ILE A 138 2.81 -21.66 -7.61
C ILE A 138 2.63 -22.91 -8.47
N HIS A 139 1.47 -23.56 -8.38
CA HIS A 139 1.18 -24.76 -9.17
C HIS A 139 1.05 -24.45 -10.67
N ALA A 140 0.36 -23.37 -11.02
CA ALA A 140 0.22 -22.95 -12.41
C ALA A 140 1.58 -22.52 -13.01
N ILE A 141 2.40 -21.83 -12.22
CA ILE A 141 3.75 -21.44 -12.64
C ILE A 141 4.63 -22.68 -12.84
N ASP A 142 4.58 -23.66 -11.92
CA ASP A 142 5.31 -24.93 -12.05
C ASP A 142 4.94 -25.67 -13.34
N LEU A 143 3.65 -25.68 -13.72
CA LEU A 143 3.18 -26.31 -14.96
C LEU A 143 3.69 -25.59 -16.22
N VAL A 144 3.81 -24.26 -16.18
CA VAL A 144 4.35 -23.47 -17.28
C VAL A 144 5.87 -23.62 -17.40
N GLU A 145 6.58 -23.66 -16.28
CA GLU A 145 8.05 -23.69 -16.23
C GLU A 145 8.66 -25.10 -16.32
N GLY A 146 7.83 -26.16 -16.29
CA GLY A 146 8.29 -27.55 -16.42
C GLY A 146 8.69 -28.22 -15.09
N GLY A 147 8.35 -27.61 -13.96
CA GLY A 147 8.48 -28.19 -12.62
C GLY A 147 9.67 -27.69 -11.79
N ARG A 148 9.59 -27.94 -10.48
CA ARG A 148 10.48 -27.38 -9.45
C ARG A 148 11.96 -27.76 -9.59
N HIS A 149 12.27 -28.80 -10.38
CA HIS A 149 13.62 -29.33 -10.62
C HIS A 149 14.39 -28.61 -11.75
N ILE A 150 13.75 -27.71 -12.52
CA ILE A 150 14.35 -27.05 -13.69
C ILE A 150 14.60 -25.54 -13.43
N ARG A 151 14.21 -25.03 -12.26
CA ARG A 151 14.39 -23.61 -11.90
C ARG A 151 15.87 -23.32 -11.63
N THR A 152 16.44 -22.39 -12.40
CA THR A 152 17.70 -21.70 -12.06
C THR A 152 17.51 -20.74 -10.91
#